data_AF-A0A8J5MCG8-F1
#
_entry.id   AF-A0A8J5MCG8-F1
#
_cell.length_a   1.000
_cell.length_b   1.000
_cell.length_c   1.000
_cell.angle_alpha   90.00
_cell.angle_beta   90.00
_cell.angle_gamma   90.00
#
_symmetry.space_group_name_H-M   'P 1'
#
loop_
_entity.id
_entity.type
_entity.pdbx_description
1 polymer ?
#
loop_
_entity_poly.entity_id
_entity_poly.type
_entity_poly.pdbx_seq_one_letter_code
_entity_poly.pdbx_strand_id
1 'polypeptide(L)'
;MTDGTSHATPTEVVDARAIRDACLSQETRTRFFGASDEINLAEFTPAFFEQLLVYKRGVARLATLSGYCSAIKDLYRLKRIVLPVEYGYDMKQQ
;
A
#
# COMPACT_ATOMS: atom_id res chain seq x y z
N MET A 1 24.39 -30.42 -14.46
CA MET A 1 23.56 -30.35 -13.24
C MET A 1 23.98 -29.11 -12.48
N THR A 2 23.19 -28.04 -12.57
CA THR A 2 22.85 -27.10 -11.50
C THR A 2 21.77 -26.19 -12.05
N ASP A 3 20.85 -25.86 -11.16
CA ASP A 3 19.47 -25.53 -11.39
C ASP A 3 19.22 -24.19 -12.08
N GLY A 4 18.09 -24.17 -12.79
CA GLY A 4 17.48 -22.95 -13.30
C GLY A 4 17.15 -22.02 -12.14
N THR A 5 17.92 -20.94 -12.01
CA THR A 5 17.46 -19.76 -11.30
C THR A 5 16.59 -18.97 -12.28
N SER A 6 15.35 -19.42 -12.42
CA SER A 6 14.27 -18.55 -12.88
C SER A 6 14.23 -17.40 -11.89
N HIS A 7 14.66 -16.23 -12.34
CA HIS A 7 14.31 -14.96 -11.71
C HIS A 7 12.79 -14.82 -11.90
N ALA A 8 12.03 -15.55 -11.09
CA ALA A 8 10.66 -15.21 -10.81
C ALA A 8 10.75 -13.83 -10.18
N THR A 9 10.46 -12.79 -10.97
CA THR A 9 10.05 -11.52 -10.40
C THR A 9 9.02 -11.89 -9.34
N PRO A 10 9.27 -11.58 -8.05
CA PRO A 10 8.28 -11.85 -7.05
C PRO A 10 7.03 -11.17 -7.57
N THR A 11 5.95 -11.92 -7.74
CA THR A 11 4.62 -11.35 -7.82
C THR A 11 4.61 -10.34 -6.69
N GLU A 12 4.66 -9.04 -6.99
CA GLU A 12 4.80 -8.01 -5.96
C GLU A 12 3.49 -8.05 -5.20
N VAL A 13 3.42 -8.91 -4.19
CA VAL A 13 2.36 -8.90 -3.20
C VAL A 13 2.62 -7.59 -2.47
N VAL A 14 1.91 -6.57 -2.91
CA VAL A 14 1.99 -5.27 -2.31
C VAL A 14 1.34 -5.44 -0.94
N ASP A 15 2.17 -5.45 0.10
CA ASP A 15 1.76 -5.57 1.50
C ASP A 15 1.90 -4.22 2.23
N ALA A 16 1.56 -4.17 3.52
CA ALA A 16 1.74 -2.98 4.36
C ALA A 16 3.15 -2.37 4.27
N ARG A 17 4.17 -3.23 4.15
CA ARG A 17 5.57 -2.82 3.95
C ARG A 17 5.79 -2.06 2.66
N ALA A 18 5.15 -2.46 1.58
CA ALA A 18 5.27 -1.76 0.32
C ALA A 18 4.64 -0.36 0.41
N ILE A 19 3.53 -0.21 1.15
CA ILE A 19 2.93 1.11 1.43
C ILE A 19 3.89 1.98 2.29
N ARG A 20 4.55 1.37 3.28
CA ARG A 20 5.55 2.03 4.13
C ARG A 20 6.75 2.53 3.33
N ASP A 21 7.31 1.70 2.46
CA ASP A 21 8.43 2.06 1.58
C ASP A 21 8.01 3.07 0.51
N ALA A 22 6.72 3.10 0.17
CA ALA A 22 6.17 4.10 -0.72
C ALA A 22 6.03 5.49 -0.07
N CYS A 23 5.98 5.58 1.28
CA CYS A 23 5.73 6.84 1.99
C CYS A 23 6.69 7.96 1.58
N LEU A 24 6.13 9.16 1.49
CA LEU A 24 6.79 10.36 0.96
C LEU A 24 8.01 10.78 1.78
N SER A 25 7.98 10.56 3.10
CA SER A 25 9.06 10.96 4.01
C SER A 25 9.23 9.97 5.17
N GLN A 26 10.40 10.03 5.82
CA GLN A 26 10.65 9.25 7.04
C GLN A 26 9.72 9.66 8.19
N GLU A 27 9.35 10.93 8.28
CA GLU A 27 8.40 11.44 9.27
C GLU A 27 7.00 10.82 9.10
N THR A 28 6.47 10.79 7.88
CA THR A 28 5.17 10.15 7.61
C THR A 28 5.24 8.65 7.85
N ARG A 29 6.37 8.02 7.55
CA ARG A 29 6.60 6.62 7.87
C ARG A 29 6.52 6.36 9.38
N THR A 30 7.21 7.13 10.21
CA THR A 30 7.19 6.94 11.67
C THR A 30 5.86 7.35 12.30
N ARG A 31 5.11 8.25 11.64
CA ARG A 31 3.78 8.66 12.10
C ARG A 31 2.75 7.56 11.86
N PHE A 32 2.76 6.94 10.69
CA PHE A 32 1.76 5.95 10.31
C PHE A 32 2.16 4.51 10.62
N PHE A 33 3.45 4.22 10.71
CA PHE A 33 3.96 2.87 11.00
C PHE A 33 4.64 2.87 12.36
N GLY A 34 4.11 2.05 13.27
CA GLY A 34 4.69 1.85 14.59
C GLY A 34 5.94 0.96 14.58
N ALA A 35 6.56 0.78 15.74
CA ALA A 35 7.74 -0.07 15.92
C ALA A 35 7.52 -1.54 15.50
N SER A 36 6.26 -2.00 15.48
CA SER A 36 5.87 -3.34 15.02
C SER A 36 5.63 -3.43 13.51
N ASP A 37 5.97 -2.38 12.76
CA ASP A 37 5.73 -2.28 11.31
C ASP A 37 4.25 -2.30 10.92
N GLU A 38 3.40 -2.03 11.90
CA GLU A 38 1.95 -2.02 11.75
C GLU A 38 1.48 -0.62 11.37
N ILE A 39 0.65 -0.56 10.33
CA ILE A 39 0.03 0.68 9.87
C ILE A 39 -1.11 1.09 10.80
N ASN A 40 -1.06 2.33 11.28
CA ASN A 40 -2.14 2.94 12.04
C ASN A 40 -3.22 3.43 11.07
N LEU A 41 -4.21 2.58 10.79
CA LEU A 41 -5.34 2.89 9.90
C LEU A 41 -6.26 4.02 10.42
N ALA A 42 -6.13 4.42 11.69
CA ALA A 42 -6.86 5.58 12.22
C ALA A 42 -6.21 6.91 11.82
N GLU A 43 -4.87 6.96 11.71
CA GLU A 43 -4.15 8.14 11.23
C GLU A 43 -3.87 8.11 9.73
N PHE A 44 -3.70 6.92 9.15
CA PHE A 44 -3.51 6.71 7.72
C PHE A 44 -4.85 6.82 6.98
N THR A 45 -5.31 8.06 6.84
CA THR A 45 -6.60 8.39 6.24
C THR A 45 -6.64 8.08 4.73
N PRO A 46 -7.84 7.85 4.15
CA PRO A 46 -7.99 7.71 2.69
C PRO A 46 -7.36 8.87 1.90
N ALA A 47 -7.50 10.11 2.38
CA ALA A 47 -6.94 11.29 1.74
C ALA A 47 -5.40 11.25 1.64
N PHE A 48 -4.72 10.75 2.68
CA PHE A 48 -3.26 10.59 2.63
C PHE A 48 -2.86 9.50 1.62
N PHE A 49 -3.61 8.40 1.59
CA PHE A 49 -3.38 7.33 0.62
C PHE A 49 -3.56 7.81 -0.83
N GLU A 50 -4.54 8.66 -1.11
CA GLU A 50 -4.69 9.27 -2.43
C GLU A 50 -3.49 10.15 -2.82
N GLN A 51 -2.98 10.97 -1.90
CA GLN A 51 -1.77 11.76 -2.15
C GLN A 51 -0.56 10.87 -2.45
N LEU A 52 -0.44 9.75 -1.74
CA LEU A 52 0.58 8.73 -2.01
C LEU A 52 0.44 8.17 -3.43
N LEU A 53 -0.77 7.80 -3.85
CA LEU A 53 -1.04 7.30 -5.19
C LEU A 53 -0.72 8.34 -6.27
N VAL A 54 -1.15 9.59 -6.08
CA VAL A 54 -0.88 10.70 -7.00
C VAL A 54 0.63 10.93 -7.16
N TYR A 55 1.37 10.95 -6.05
CA TYR A 55 2.83 11.06 -6.07
C TYR A 55 3.47 9.89 -6.81
N LYS A 56 3.02 8.67 -6.53
CA LYS A 56 3.56 7.46 -7.16
C LYS A 56 3.13 7.29 -8.61
N ARG A 57 2.06 7.94 -9.08
CA ARG A 57 1.57 7.83 -10.46
C ARG A 57 2.61 8.22 -11.51
N GLY A 58 3.51 9.14 -11.18
CA GLY A 58 4.61 9.57 -12.06
C GLY A 58 5.80 8.60 -12.12
N VAL A 59 5.90 7.64 -11.21
CA VAL A 59 7.09 6.79 -11.01
C VAL A 59 6.78 5.29 -10.91
N ALA A 60 5.55 4.91 -10.58
CA ALA A 60 5.11 3.53 -10.40
C ALA A 60 4.17 3.10 -11.52
N ARG A 61 4.15 1.79 -11.82
CA ARG A 61 3.23 1.22 -12.81
C ARG A 61 1.82 1.16 -12.24
N LEU A 62 0.82 1.17 -13.13
CA LEU A 62 -0.59 0.99 -12.77
C LEU A 62 -0.84 -0.25 -11.92
N ALA A 63 -0.16 -1.36 -12.25
CA ALA A 63 -0.23 -2.61 -11.50
C ALA A 63 0.23 -2.44 -10.04
N THR A 64 1.27 -1.63 -9.79
CA THR A 64 1.76 -1.32 -8.45
C THR A 64 0.77 -0.45 -7.68
N LEU A 65 0.16 0.55 -8.34
CA LEU A 65 -0.89 1.40 -7.73
C LEU A 65 -2.12 0.57 -7.35
N SER A 66 -2.57 -0.31 -8.25
CA SER A 66 -3.64 -1.27 -7.95
C SER A 66 -3.26 -2.22 -6.82
N GLY A 67 -1.99 -2.62 -6.74
CA GLY A 67 -1.45 -3.39 -5.63
C GLY A 67 -1.60 -2.65 -4.30
N TYR A 68 -1.24 -1.36 -4.24
CA TYR A 68 -1.42 -0.54 -3.03
C TYR A 68 -2.90 -0.47 -2.62
N CYS A 69 -3.81 -0.30 -3.59
CA CYS A 69 -5.26 -0.27 -3.32
C CYS A 69 -5.79 -1.60 -2.78
N SER A 70 -5.27 -2.73 -3.25
CA SER A 70 -5.63 -4.06 -2.72
C SER A 70 -5.06 -4.26 -1.32
N ALA A 71 -3.80 -3.88 -1.11
CA ALA A 71 -3.10 -3.99 0.16
C ALA A 71 -3.83 -3.27 1.30
N ILE A 72 -4.20 -2.01 1.06
CA ILE A 72 -4.89 -1.20 2.07
C ILE A 72 -6.28 -1.78 2.39
N LYS A 73 -7.03 -2.25 1.38
CA LYS A 73 -8.33 -2.90 1.58
C LYS A 73 -8.20 -4.21 2.38
N ASP A 74 -7.18 -5.02 2.08
CA ASP A 74 -6.95 -6.25 2.82
C ASP A 74 -6.50 -5.98 4.26
N LEU A 75 -5.76 -4.89 4.52
CA LEU A 75 -5.42 -4.45 5.88
C LEU A 75 -6.67 -4.08 6.70
N TYR A 76 -7.61 -3.31 6.13
CA TYR A 76 -8.90 -3.04 6.79
C TYR A 76 -9.66 -4.34 7.08
N ARG A 77 -9.65 -5.29 6.13
CA ARG A 77 -10.31 -6.60 6.29
C ARG A 77 -9.66 -7.44 7.38
N LEU A 78 -8.33 -7.51 7.40
CA LEU A 78 -7.53 -8.26 8.37
C LEU A 78 -7.71 -7.71 9.79
N LYS A 79 -7.73 -6.38 9.92
CA LYS A 79 -7.96 -5.68 11.20
C LYS A 79 -9.42 -5.68 11.62
N ARG A 80 -10.33 -6.21 10.78
CA ARG A 80 -11.79 -6.22 10.97
C ARG A 80 -12.35 -4.81 11.24
N ILE A 81 -11.74 -3.81 10.61
CA ILE A 81 -12.16 -2.41 10.68
C ILE A 81 -13.12 -2.15 9.52
N VAL A 82 -14.15 -1.35 9.76
CA VAL A 82 -15.07 -0.93 8.71
C VAL A 82 -14.28 -0.17 7.64
N LEU A 83 -14.35 -0.66 6.40
CA LEU A 83 -13.70 0.00 5.28
C LEU A 83 -14.37 1.37 5.07
N PRO A 84 -13.62 2.48 5.08
CA PRO A 84 -14.17 3.80 4.77
C PRO A 84 -14.80 3.81 3.37
N VAL A 85 -15.90 4.55 3.20
CA VAL A 85 -16.66 4.60 1.94
C VAL A 85 -15.81 5.12 0.76
N GLU A 86 -14.83 5.96 1.08
CA GLU A 86 -13.84 6.54 0.18
C GLU A 86 -12.99 5.44 -0.51
N TYR A 87 -12.64 4.36 0.21
CA TYR A 87 -11.95 3.21 -0.38
C TYR A 87 -12.86 2.36 -1.29
N GLY A 88 -14.18 2.48 -1.12
CA GLY A 88 -15.19 1.67 -1.81
C GLY A 88 -15.60 2.20 -3.19
N TYR A 89 -15.86 3.50 -3.32
CA TYR A 89 -16.39 4.08 -4.55
C TYR A 89 -15.46 5.06 -5.27
N ASP A 90 -14.66 5.84 -4.54
CA ASP A 90 -13.78 6.88 -5.10
C ASP A 90 -12.42 6.34 -5.55
N MET A 91 -11.90 5.28 -4.91
CA MET A 91 -10.68 4.60 -5.39
C MET A 91 -10.94 3.67 -6.59
N LYS A 92 -11.88 4.04 -7.47
CA LYS A 92 -12.15 3.31 -8.69
C LYS A 92 -11.15 3.73 -9.77
N GLN A 93 -10.25 2.79 -10.05
CA GLN A 93 -9.62 2.61 -11.36
C GLN A 93 -8.84 3.85 -11.83
N GLN A 94 -7.85 4.27 -11.03
CA GLN A 94 -6.82 5.17 -11.52
C GLN A 94 -5.86 4.45 -12.47
#